data_AF-A0A2Z2J8A9-F1
#
_entry.id   AF-A0A2Z2J8A9-F1
#
_cell.length_a   1.000
_cell.length_b   1.000
_cell.length_c   1.000
_cell.angle_alpha   90.00
_cell.angle_beta   90.00
_cell.angle_gamma   90.00
#
_symmetry.space_group_name_H-M   'P 1'
#
loop_
_entity.id
_entity.type
_entity.pdbx_description
1 polymer ?
#
loop_
_entity_poly.entity_id
_entity_poly.type
_entity_poly.pdbx_seq_one_letter_code
_entity_poly.pdbx_strand_id
1 'polypeptide(L)'
;MENKQTSDDVLEALNFEAQVNKQANHKRTLLNALCAILLSCGIVGFSFFPRGIWAAVFFAVYLILVIAVVVIVQRGKKTRPALRQDPFSQPKADKRYWIGMCILVCPNIFHPFLRDNAVVVVIFAIAWGCGIFWALQSDALDLQKRAVGNA
;
A
#
# COMPACT_ATOMS: atom_id res chain seq x y z
N MET A 1 -14.13 -11.01 46.30
CA MET A 1 -13.69 -11.97 45.26
C MET A 1 -14.04 -11.49 43.85
N GLU A 2 -15.12 -10.73 43.70
CA GLU A 2 -15.62 -10.15 42.43
C GLU A 2 -14.60 -9.26 41.68
N ASN A 3 -13.83 -8.41 42.39
CA ASN A 3 -12.85 -7.49 41.78
C ASN A 3 -11.68 -8.21 41.06
N LYS A 4 -11.33 -9.43 41.49
CA LYS A 4 -10.23 -10.19 40.87
C LYS A 4 -10.65 -10.76 39.52
N GLN A 5 -11.88 -11.24 39.43
CA GLN A 5 -12.45 -11.80 38.20
C GLN A 5 -12.60 -10.73 37.12
N THR A 6 -13.02 -9.51 37.48
CA THR A 6 -13.11 -8.40 36.53
C THR A 6 -11.74 -7.97 35.99
N SER A 7 -10.69 -8.02 36.82
CA SER A 7 -9.31 -7.70 36.39
C SER A 7 -8.77 -8.74 35.41
N ASP A 8 -9.03 -10.02 35.66
CA ASP A 8 -8.57 -11.12 34.80
C ASP A 8 -9.31 -11.07 33.44
N ASP A 9 -10.62 -10.79 33.44
CA ASP A 9 -11.42 -10.63 32.21
C ASP A 9 -10.95 -9.43 31.36
N VAL A 10 -10.58 -8.31 31.99
CA VAL A 10 -10.02 -7.14 31.29
C VAL A 10 -8.65 -7.44 30.70
N LEU A 11 -7.80 -8.16 31.43
CA LEU A 11 -6.48 -8.57 30.94
C LEU A 11 -6.59 -9.52 29.74
N GLU A 12 -7.54 -10.46 29.78
CA GLU A 12 -7.80 -11.38 28.68
C GLU A 12 -8.35 -10.63 27.45
N ALA A 13 -9.27 -9.67 27.65
CA ALA A 13 -9.76 -8.82 26.57
C ALA A 13 -8.64 -7.97 25.94
N LEU A 14 -7.75 -7.40 26.74
CA LEU A 14 -6.58 -6.64 26.26
C LEU A 14 -5.59 -7.53 25.50
N ASN A 15 -5.31 -8.74 26.00
CA ASN A 15 -4.45 -9.70 25.32
C ASN A 15 -5.06 -10.18 24.00
N PHE A 16 -6.37 -10.42 23.98
CA PHE A 16 -7.09 -10.77 22.76
C PHE A 16 -7.06 -9.63 21.74
N GLU A 17 -7.29 -8.38 22.18
CA GLU A 17 -7.18 -7.21 21.31
C GLU A 17 -5.76 -7.04 20.76
N ALA A 18 -4.74 -7.18 21.61
CA ALA A 18 -3.34 -7.12 21.20
C ALA A 18 -2.99 -8.21 20.18
N GLN A 19 -3.48 -9.44 20.40
CA GLN A 19 -3.26 -10.57 19.48
C GLN A 19 -3.96 -10.35 18.13
N VAL A 20 -5.23 -9.93 18.15
CA VAL A 20 -6.00 -9.61 16.94
C VAL A 20 -5.35 -8.46 16.17
N ASN A 21 -4.92 -7.41 16.87
CA ASN A 21 -4.27 -6.26 16.24
C ASN A 21 -2.90 -6.63 15.65
N LYS A 22 -2.10 -7.43 16.35
CA LYS A 22 -0.82 -7.94 15.83
C LYS A 22 -1.01 -8.79 14.58
N GLN A 23 -2.01 -9.67 14.56
CA GLN A 23 -2.32 -10.51 13.40
C GLN A 23 -2.83 -9.68 12.21
N ALA A 24 -3.70 -8.70 12.46
CA ALA A 24 -4.19 -7.77 11.43
C ALA A 24 -3.05 -6.93 10.83
N ASN A 25 -2.16 -6.41 11.68
CA ASN A 25 -1.01 -5.63 11.24
C ASN A 25 0.00 -6.47 10.46
N HIS A 26 0.22 -7.73 10.86
CA HIS A 26 1.09 -8.66 10.12
C HIS A 26 0.52 -8.96 8.72
N LYS A 27 -0.77 -9.27 8.60
CA LYS A 27 -1.45 -9.46 7.31
C LYS A 27 -1.34 -8.22 6.42
N ARG A 28 -1.54 -7.03 6.99
CA ARG A 28 -1.42 -5.75 6.28
C ARG A 28 -0.01 -5.51 5.77
N THR A 29 0.99 -5.75 6.61
CA THR A 29 2.41 -5.59 6.25
C THR A 29 2.81 -6.56 5.14
N LEU A 30 2.34 -7.81 5.21
CA LEU A 30 2.58 -8.81 4.16
C LEU A 30 1.94 -8.40 2.83
N LEU A 31 0.69 -7.92 2.87
CA LEU A 31 -0.01 -7.41 1.68
C LEU A 31 0.74 -6.22 1.06
N ASN A 32 1.18 -5.26 1.88
CA ASN A 32 1.96 -4.11 1.44
C ASN A 32 3.30 -4.54 0.80
N ALA A 33 3.98 -5.52 1.38
CA ALA A 33 5.21 -6.08 0.82
C ALA A 33 4.96 -6.77 -0.53
N LEU A 34 3.91 -7.59 -0.63
CA LEU A 34 3.52 -8.22 -1.89
C LEU A 34 3.16 -7.18 -2.97
N CYS A 35 2.44 -6.11 -2.61
CA CYS A 35 2.15 -5.01 -3.52
C CYS A 35 3.44 -4.36 -4.04
N ALA A 36 4.38 -4.04 -3.15
CA ALA A 36 5.65 -3.42 -3.52
C ALA A 36 6.47 -4.32 -4.46
N ILE A 37 6.55 -5.62 -4.16
CA ILE A 37 7.25 -6.60 -5.00
C ILE A 37 6.57 -6.72 -6.37
N LEU A 38 5.25 -6.89 -6.41
CA LEU A 38 4.48 -7.04 -7.65
C LEU A 38 4.65 -5.84 -8.57
N LEU A 39 4.56 -4.62 -8.01
CA LEU A 39 4.74 -3.39 -8.77
C LEU A 39 6.16 -3.27 -9.32
N SER A 40 7.17 -3.57 -8.50
CA SER A 40 8.59 -3.49 -8.88
C SER A 40 8.96 -4.52 -9.96
N CYS A 41 8.50 -5.76 -9.81
CA CYS A 41 8.65 -6.80 -10.84
C CYS A 41 7.96 -6.42 -12.15
N GLY A 42 6.85 -5.67 -12.08
CA GLY A 42 6.18 -5.11 -13.25
C GLY A 42 7.08 -4.22 -14.09
N ILE A 43 7.84 -3.32 -13.46
CA ILE A 43 8.77 -2.40 -14.16
C ILE A 43 9.89 -3.17 -14.84
N VAL A 44 10.49 -4.12 -14.12
CA VAL A 44 11.54 -4.99 -14.67
C VAL A 44 10.99 -5.76 -15.86
N GLY A 45 9.85 -6.46 -15.68
CA GLY A 45 9.19 -7.21 -16.76
C GLY A 45 8.92 -6.34 -17.98
N PHE A 46 8.35 -5.14 -17.80
CA PHE A 46 8.03 -4.22 -18.90
C PHE A 46 9.27 -3.70 -19.64
N SER A 47 10.40 -3.57 -18.94
CA SER A 47 11.65 -3.08 -19.51
C SER A 47 12.37 -4.14 -20.36
N PHE A 48 12.20 -5.43 -20.03
CA PHE A 48 12.90 -6.54 -20.70
C PHE A 48 12.03 -7.36 -21.67
N PHE A 49 10.70 -7.21 -21.64
CA PHE A 49 9.82 -8.02 -22.50
C PHE A 49 9.86 -7.61 -23.99
N PRO A 50 9.79 -8.57 -24.93
CA PRO A 50 9.80 -8.27 -26.36
C PRO A 50 8.58 -7.45 -26.79
N ARG A 51 8.83 -6.43 -27.62
CA ARG A 51 7.79 -5.55 -28.18
C ARG A 51 6.87 -6.32 -29.12
N GLY A 52 5.57 -5.99 -29.12
CA GLY A 52 4.56 -6.60 -29.99
C GLY A 52 3.37 -7.15 -29.20
N ILE A 53 2.65 -8.12 -29.78
CA ILE A 53 1.46 -8.73 -29.16
C ILE A 53 1.75 -9.32 -27.77
N TRP A 54 2.92 -9.91 -27.57
CA TRP A 54 3.31 -10.49 -26.29
C TRP A 54 3.49 -9.44 -25.17
N ALA A 55 3.94 -8.23 -25.50
CA ALA A 55 3.97 -7.12 -24.55
C ALA A 55 2.56 -6.67 -24.15
N ALA A 56 1.62 -6.64 -25.10
CA ALA A 56 0.23 -6.29 -24.82
C ALA A 56 -0.45 -7.34 -23.94
N VAL A 57 -0.20 -8.63 -24.18
CA VAL A 57 -0.70 -9.73 -23.33
C VAL A 57 -0.09 -9.64 -21.92
N PHE A 58 1.22 -9.43 -21.80
CA PHE A 58 1.88 -9.24 -20.51
C PHE A 58 1.29 -8.05 -19.74
N PHE A 59 1.07 -6.92 -20.43
CA PHE A 59 0.45 -5.74 -19.84
C PHE A 59 -0.98 -6.03 -19.35
N ALA A 60 -1.79 -6.72 -20.15
CA ALA A 60 -3.15 -7.07 -19.77
C ALA A 60 -3.17 -7.95 -18.51
N VAL A 61 -2.32 -8.99 -18.44
CA VAL A 61 -2.19 -9.86 -17.26
C VAL A 61 -1.72 -9.06 -16.05
N TYR A 62 -0.70 -8.22 -16.22
CA TYR A 62 -0.19 -7.35 -15.15
C TYR A 62 -1.29 -6.42 -14.61
N LEU A 63 -2.07 -5.81 -15.49
CA LEU A 63 -3.15 -4.90 -15.14
C LEU A 63 -4.26 -5.64 -14.37
N ILE A 64 -4.61 -6.86 -14.78
CA ILE A 64 -5.55 -7.73 -14.05
C ILE A 64 -5.02 -8.03 -12.64
N LEU A 65 -3.73 -8.35 -12.49
CA LEU A 65 -3.11 -8.60 -11.18
C LEU A 65 -3.16 -7.35 -10.28
N VAL A 66 -2.84 -6.17 -10.82
CA VAL A 66 -2.92 -4.90 -10.09
C VAL A 66 -4.37 -4.63 -9.65
N ILE A 67 -5.36 -4.80 -10.54
CA ILE A 67 -6.77 -4.65 -10.20
C ILE A 67 -7.18 -5.64 -9.12
N ALA A 68 -6.81 -6.91 -9.23
CA ALA A 68 -7.14 -7.93 -8.25
C ALA A 68 -6.60 -7.57 -6.85
N VAL A 69 -5.37 -7.09 -6.78
CA VAL A 69 -4.76 -6.59 -5.54
C VAL A 69 -5.55 -5.39 -4.99
N VAL A 70 -5.90 -4.40 -5.84
CA VAL A 70 -6.70 -3.24 -5.42
C VAL A 70 -8.06 -3.68 -4.88
N VAL A 71 -8.74 -4.61 -5.54
CA VAL A 71 -10.03 -5.15 -5.09
C VAL A 71 -9.90 -5.86 -3.75
N ILE A 72 -8.84 -6.67 -3.53
CA ILE A 72 -8.58 -7.34 -2.25
C ILE A 72 -8.36 -6.30 -1.14
N VAL A 73 -7.54 -5.27 -1.40
CA VAL A 73 -7.29 -4.18 -0.45
C VAL A 73 -8.59 -3.43 -0.12
N GLN A 74 -9.41 -3.12 -1.13
CA GLN A 74 -10.66 -2.40 -0.94
C GLN A 74 -11.72 -3.22 -0.20
N ARG A 75 -11.84 -4.53 -0.48
CA ARG A 75 -12.77 -5.44 0.23
C ARG A 75 -12.45 -5.56 1.72
N GLY A 76 -11.18 -5.40 2.12
CA GLY A 76 -10.76 -5.39 3.52
C GLY A 76 -11.09 -4.10 4.28
N LYS A 77 -11.32 -2.98 3.56
CA LYS A 77 -11.80 -1.74 4.17
C LYS A 77 -13.30 -1.88 4.43
N LYS A 78 -13.69 -2.35 5.62
CA LYS A 78 -15.08 -2.22 6.09
C LYS A 78 -15.46 -0.74 5.99
N THR A 79 -16.30 -0.41 5.01
CA THR A 79 -16.88 0.91 4.80
C THR A 79 -17.82 1.22 5.96
N ARG A 80 -17.28 1.71 7.08
CA ARG A 80 -18.04 2.56 8.00
C ARG A 80 -18.02 3.98 7.43
N PRO A 81 -19.18 4.61 7.34
CA PRO A 81 -19.55 5.33 6.13
C PRO A 81 -19.02 6.75 6.13
N ALA A 82 -18.60 7.17 4.93
CA ALA A 82 -18.42 8.56 4.54
C ALA A 82 -19.68 9.46 4.72
N LEU A 83 -20.78 8.92 5.26
CA LEU A 83 -22.03 9.68 5.51
C LEU A 83 -21.98 10.63 6.71
N ARG A 84 -20.86 10.72 7.45
CA ARG A 84 -20.67 11.71 8.53
C ARG A 84 -19.42 12.59 8.38
N GLN A 85 -18.78 12.58 7.21
CA GLN A 85 -17.72 13.53 6.93
C GLN A 85 -18.35 14.82 6.43
N ASP A 86 -18.21 15.89 7.20
CA ASP A 86 -18.59 17.23 6.77
C ASP A 86 -17.78 17.57 5.49
N PRO A 87 -18.45 17.87 4.35
CA PRO A 87 -17.79 18.18 3.08
C PRO A 87 -16.74 19.28 3.16
N PHE A 88 -16.87 20.19 4.14
CA PHE A 88 -15.96 21.31 4.35
C PHE A 88 -14.78 20.98 5.28
N SER A 89 -14.78 19.79 5.91
CA SER A 89 -13.75 19.34 6.87
C SER A 89 -12.75 18.33 6.29
N GLN A 90 -12.63 18.24 4.96
CA GLN A 90 -11.77 17.24 4.34
C GLN A 90 -10.29 17.44 4.76
N PRO A 91 -9.58 16.36 5.13
CA PRO A 91 -8.18 16.46 5.48
C PRO A 91 -7.34 16.95 4.31
N LYS A 92 -6.59 18.03 4.54
CA LYS A 92 -5.71 18.63 3.54
C LYS A 92 -4.54 17.69 3.21
N ALA A 93 -4.12 17.73 1.96
CA ALA A 93 -2.94 17.01 1.50
C ALA A 93 -1.66 17.59 2.16
N ASP A 94 -1.02 16.80 3.01
CA ASP A 94 0.25 17.14 3.66
C ASP A 94 1.47 16.75 2.78
N LYS A 95 2.66 17.23 3.12
CA LYS A 95 3.93 16.94 2.43
C LYS A 95 4.16 15.45 2.25
N ARG A 96 3.83 14.62 3.26
CA ARG A 96 3.95 13.15 3.18
C ARG A 96 3.03 12.53 2.13
N TYR A 97 1.86 13.11 1.91
CA TYR A 97 0.93 12.68 0.86
C TYR A 97 1.48 12.99 -0.52
N TRP A 98 2.01 14.20 -0.71
CA TRP A 98 2.66 14.58 -1.95
C TRP A 98 3.88 13.70 -2.27
N ILE A 99 4.70 13.36 -1.26
CA ILE A 99 5.82 12.43 -1.44
C ILE A 99 5.33 11.04 -1.87
N GLY A 100 4.29 10.50 -1.23
CA GLY A 100 3.70 9.21 -1.62
C GLY A 100 3.17 9.24 -3.06
N MET A 101 2.50 10.31 -3.46
CA MET A 101 2.02 10.52 -4.82
C MET A 101 3.16 10.63 -5.83
N CYS A 102 4.23 11.36 -5.51
CA CYS A 102 5.43 11.44 -6.35
C CYS A 102 6.06 10.05 -6.54
N ILE A 103 6.13 9.24 -5.49
CA ILE A 103 6.64 7.86 -5.59
C ILE A 103 5.77 7.05 -6.55
N LEU A 104 4.44 7.11 -6.46
CA LEU A 104 3.56 6.35 -7.37
C LEU A 104 3.74 6.73 -8.85
N VAL A 105 3.95 8.01 -9.14
CA VAL A 105 4.07 8.52 -10.53
C VAL A 105 5.50 8.40 -11.07
N CYS A 106 6.49 8.25 -10.18
CA CYS A 106 7.93 8.17 -10.50
C CYS A 106 8.27 7.29 -11.71
N PRO A 107 7.76 6.05 -11.85
CA PRO A 107 8.11 5.18 -12.97
C PRO A 107 7.79 5.78 -14.33
N ASN A 108 6.67 6.51 -14.45
CA ASN A 108 6.26 7.10 -15.73
C ASN A 108 7.21 8.21 -16.19
N ILE A 109 7.80 8.93 -15.22
CA ILE A 109 8.75 10.02 -15.50
C ILE A 109 10.12 9.47 -15.86
N PHE A 110 10.57 8.44 -15.14
CA PHE A 110 11.92 7.87 -15.32
C PHE A 110 12.00 6.79 -16.41
N HIS A 111 10.87 6.27 -16.91
CA HIS A 111 10.82 5.22 -17.93
C HIS A 111 11.72 5.48 -19.16
N PRO A 112 11.81 6.70 -19.74
CA PRO A 112 12.69 6.96 -20.88
C PRO A 112 14.18 6.77 -20.56
N PHE A 113 14.59 7.07 -19.33
CA PHE A 113 15.99 6.99 -18.87
C PHE A 113 16.41 5.57 -18.49
N LEU A 114 15.45 4.67 -18.27
CA LEU A 114 15.67 3.29 -17.84
C LEU A 114 15.81 2.32 -19.03
N ARG A 115 15.47 2.74 -20.26
CA ARG A 115 15.29 1.85 -21.41
C ARG A 115 16.54 1.11 -21.88
N ASP A 116 17.72 1.67 -21.68
CA ASP A 116 18.94 1.19 -22.35
C ASP A 116 19.90 0.45 -21.42
N ASN A 117 19.63 0.41 -20.11
CA ASN A 117 20.59 -0.13 -19.15
C ASN A 117 19.93 -1.03 -18.10
N ALA A 118 20.11 -2.35 -18.29
CA ALA A 118 19.52 -3.39 -17.47
C ALA A 118 19.81 -3.24 -15.97
N VAL A 119 21.05 -2.85 -15.63
CA VAL A 119 21.48 -2.67 -14.24
C VAL A 119 20.76 -1.49 -13.60
N VAL A 120 20.58 -0.39 -14.34
CA VAL A 120 19.88 0.81 -13.87
C VAL A 120 18.41 0.51 -13.62
N VAL A 121 17.75 -0.28 -14.50
CA VAL A 121 16.37 -0.74 -14.30
C VAL A 121 16.21 -1.49 -12.99
N VAL A 122 17.11 -2.45 -12.72
CA VAL A 122 17.02 -3.29 -11.52
C VAL A 122 17.26 -2.46 -10.25
N ILE A 123 18.27 -1.59 -10.25
CA ILE A 123 18.56 -0.70 -9.11
C ILE A 123 17.37 0.23 -8.85
N PHE A 124 16.82 0.83 -9.92
CA PHE A 124 15.65 1.69 -9.82
C PHE A 124 14.44 0.92 -9.30
N ALA A 125 14.17 -0.29 -9.80
CA ALA A 125 13.05 -1.12 -9.36
C ALA A 125 13.16 -1.46 -7.86
N ILE A 126 14.35 -1.77 -7.35
CA ILE A 126 14.57 -2.02 -5.92
C ILE A 126 14.32 -0.75 -5.10
N ALA A 127 14.95 0.37 -5.48
CA ALA A 127 14.80 1.64 -4.76
C ALA A 127 13.35 2.13 -4.76
N TRP A 128 12.67 2.01 -5.90
CA TRP A 128 11.28 2.38 -6.05
C TRP A 128 10.34 1.44 -5.27
N GLY A 129 10.61 0.14 -5.28
CA GLY A 129 9.90 -0.84 -4.47
C GLY A 129 9.98 -0.55 -2.97
N CYS A 130 11.16 -0.19 -2.48
CA CYS A 130 11.33 0.30 -1.11
C CYS A 130 10.51 1.56 -0.84
N GLY A 131 10.47 2.49 -1.80
CA GLY A 131 9.64 3.70 -1.73
C GLY A 131 8.13 3.40 -1.64
N ILE A 132 7.62 2.46 -2.45
CA ILE A 132 6.22 2.03 -2.39
C ILE A 132 5.93 1.36 -1.06
N PHE A 133 6.79 0.45 -0.61
CA PHE A 133 6.61 -0.23 0.66
C PHE A 133 6.53 0.78 1.80
N TRP A 134 7.43 1.77 1.81
CA TRP A 134 7.38 2.86 2.77
C TRP A 134 6.07 3.65 2.65
N ALA A 135 5.63 4.02 1.45
CA ALA A 135 4.42 4.80 1.24
C ALA A 135 3.16 4.05 1.71
N LEU A 136 3.09 2.74 1.48
CA LEU A 136 1.97 1.89 1.91
C LEU A 136 1.99 1.59 3.42
N GLN A 137 3.18 1.42 4.00
CA GLN A 137 3.33 1.12 5.43
C GLN A 137 3.15 2.36 6.32
N SER A 138 3.63 3.52 5.86
CA SER A 138 3.52 4.79 6.59
C SER A 138 2.15 5.46 6.48
N ASP A 139 1.19 4.79 5.83
CA ASP A 139 -0.10 5.36 5.47
C ASP A 139 0.04 6.69 4.70
N ALA A 140 1.12 6.82 3.91
CA ALA A 140 1.46 8.00 3.11
C ALA A 140 0.35 8.43 2.13
N LEU A 141 -0.56 7.54 1.80
CA LEU A 141 -1.62 7.80 0.83
C LEU A 141 -3.01 7.88 1.49
N ASP A 142 -3.11 7.63 2.80
CA ASP A 142 -4.36 7.68 3.55
C ASP A 142 -4.49 9.02 4.29
N LEU A 143 -5.23 9.95 3.71
CA LEU A 143 -5.49 11.28 4.29
C LEU A 143 -6.42 11.19 5.49
N GLN A 144 -7.36 10.25 5.50
CA GLN A 144 -8.38 10.14 6.55
C GLN A 144 -7.78 9.59 7.84
N LYS A 145 -6.96 8.55 7.76
CA LYS A 145 -6.26 8.02 8.94
C LYS A 145 -5.36 9.05 9.62
N ARG A 146 -4.79 9.97 8.85
CA ARG A 146 -3.86 10.97 9.39
C ARG A 146 -4.54 12.23 9.91
N ALA A 147 -5.73 12.54 9.44
CA ALA A 147 -6.59 13.54 10.06
C ALA A 147 -6.90 13.17 11.52
N VAL A 148 -7.18 11.90 11.78
CA VAL A 148 -7.54 11.39 13.11
C VAL A 148 -6.35 11.32 14.06
N GLY A 149 -5.14 11.04 13.56
CA GLY A 149 -3.94 10.96 14.39
C GLY A 149 -3.27 12.30 14.72
N ASN A 150 -3.64 13.38 14.02
CA ASN A 150 -3.14 14.74 14.25
C ASN A 150 -4.17 15.65 14.96
N ALA A 151 -5.36 15.14 15.28
CA ALA A 151 -6.38 15.80 16.08
C ALA A 151 -6.22 15.42 17.55
#